data_AF-A0A2E5TZU8-F1
#
_entry.id   AF-A0A2E5TZU8-F1
#
_cell.length_a   1.000
_cell.length_b   1.000
_cell.length_c   1.000
_cell.angle_alpha   90.00
_cell.angle_beta   90.00
_cell.angle_gamma   90.00
#
_symmetry.space_group_name_H-M   'P 1'
#
loop_
_entity.id
_entity.type
_entity.pdbx_description
1 polymer ?
#
loop_
_entity_poly.entity_id
_entity_poly.type
_entity_poly.pdbx_seq_one_letter_code
_entity_poly.pdbx_strand_id
1 'polypeptide(L)'
;MTQSQNFEENLYGISPNFDTDGTKKKVPEMTLRIEETTDNYGLFIIEPIESGLANSLANPLRRTLLGSLSGTAINWVKISGIDHEYSTVPHMKEEVIEFLMNVKGVRIKSDQMRPGRLRLEVSGEGEVKAGDIMATSDFEVINPEYHLATLQSESAQLSVEFSVDHGIGYKMAEKGSGMPIGVLPVDAIYTPIRKVNFSIDNIRIGDRSNLERLSFEIWTDRTIDPVTAFKNASNVLMDKFFEFTRLGIDDNPDDNPAAVLGISPEAYNTLVESLDLSARTLNCLKRAGINRVGEVLQLPKGDLLKIRNFGQKSITELFEVLSSRGLLPKENSNLSPDPEDSSSDEEE
;
A
#
# COMPACT_ATOMS: atom_id res chain seq x y z
N MET A 1 -35.15 -74.02 -29.77
CA MET A 1 -35.17 -73.44 -28.42
C MET A 1 -34.91 -71.96 -28.60
N THR A 2 -36.01 -71.23 -28.66
CA THR A 2 -36.08 -69.84 -29.09
C THR A 2 -36.58 -69.03 -27.89
N GLN A 3 -36.07 -67.81 -27.73
CA GLN A 3 -36.62 -66.74 -26.88
C GLN A 3 -36.64 -67.00 -25.38
N SER A 4 -35.65 -66.48 -24.66
CA SER A 4 -35.78 -66.06 -23.25
C SER A 4 -34.55 -65.25 -22.85
N GLN A 5 -34.41 -64.04 -23.37
CA GLN A 5 -33.52 -62.98 -22.86
C GLN A 5 -33.68 -61.80 -23.81
N ASN A 6 -34.66 -60.93 -23.53
CA ASN A 6 -34.76 -59.53 -24.04
C ASN A 6 -36.16 -58.98 -23.71
N PHE A 7 -36.57 -59.06 -22.45
CA PHE A 7 -37.81 -58.45 -21.98
C PHE A 7 -37.64 -58.04 -20.52
N GLU A 8 -36.79 -57.04 -20.25
CA GLU A 8 -36.94 -56.25 -19.01
C GLU A 8 -36.20 -54.89 -18.97
N GLU A 9 -35.37 -54.52 -19.96
CA GLU A 9 -34.61 -53.26 -19.89
C GLU A 9 -35.20 -52.08 -20.68
N ASN A 10 -36.52 -52.00 -20.84
CA ASN A 10 -37.14 -50.86 -21.55
C ASN A 10 -38.40 -50.30 -20.86
N LEU A 11 -38.43 -50.28 -19.52
CA LEU A 11 -39.57 -49.69 -18.78
C LEU A 11 -39.36 -48.26 -18.27
N TYR A 12 -38.15 -47.70 -18.39
CA TYR A 12 -37.90 -46.28 -18.09
C TYR A 12 -36.98 -45.71 -19.15
N GLY A 13 -37.54 -44.94 -20.09
CA GLY A 13 -36.85 -44.33 -21.22
C GLY A 13 -35.85 -43.24 -20.80
N ILE A 14 -34.74 -43.65 -20.20
CA ILE A 14 -33.59 -42.79 -19.90
C ILE A 14 -32.36 -43.50 -20.45
N SER A 15 -32.02 -43.20 -21.71
CA SER A 15 -30.66 -43.44 -22.20
C SER A 15 -29.71 -42.56 -21.38
N PRO A 16 -28.60 -43.08 -20.82
CA PRO A 16 -27.59 -42.24 -20.20
C PRO A 16 -26.75 -41.63 -21.33
N ASN A 17 -27.24 -40.55 -21.94
CA ASN A 17 -26.37 -39.64 -22.66
C ASN A 17 -25.56 -38.88 -21.61
N PHE A 18 -24.45 -39.49 -21.18
CA PHE A 18 -23.35 -38.72 -20.62
C PHE A 18 -22.73 -37.95 -21.77
N ASP A 19 -23.25 -36.75 -22.03
CA ASP A 19 -22.50 -35.72 -22.74
C ASP A 19 -21.28 -35.37 -21.90
N THR A 20 -20.19 -36.14 -22.06
CA THR A 20 -18.87 -35.76 -21.60
C THR A 20 -18.26 -34.75 -22.57
N ASP A 21 -18.87 -33.57 -22.68
CA ASP A 21 -18.13 -32.40 -23.16
C ASP A 21 -17.63 -31.62 -21.93
N GLY A 22 -16.63 -32.22 -21.29
CA GLY A 22 -16.01 -31.72 -20.08
C GLY A 22 -15.10 -30.53 -20.33
N THR A 23 -15.63 -29.42 -20.85
CA THR A 23 -14.98 -28.12 -20.63
C THR A 23 -15.19 -27.77 -19.15
N LYS A 24 -14.31 -28.28 -18.27
CA LYS A 24 -14.22 -27.78 -16.88
C LYS A 24 -14.08 -26.26 -16.98
N LYS A 25 -15.14 -25.51 -16.66
CA LYS A 25 -15.08 -24.04 -16.59
C LYS A 25 -13.92 -23.71 -15.66
N LYS A 26 -12.85 -23.15 -16.25
CA LYS A 26 -11.64 -22.77 -15.52
C LYS A 26 -12.07 -21.71 -14.51
N VAL A 27 -11.80 -21.94 -13.22
CA VAL A 27 -12.08 -20.96 -12.17
C VAL A 27 -11.26 -19.71 -12.52
N PRO A 28 -11.87 -18.51 -12.55
CA PRO A 28 -11.14 -17.29 -12.81
C PRO A 28 -10.11 -17.04 -11.70
N GLU A 29 -9.01 -16.38 -12.05
CA GLU A 29 -8.01 -15.95 -11.07
C GLU A 29 -8.61 -14.91 -10.11
N MET A 30 -8.08 -14.87 -8.88
CA MET A 30 -8.50 -13.91 -7.86
C MET A 30 -8.40 -12.49 -8.44
N THR A 31 -9.53 -11.78 -8.45
CA THR A 31 -9.62 -10.42 -8.93
C THR A 31 -9.97 -9.49 -7.78
N LEU A 32 -9.24 -8.38 -7.67
CA LEU A 32 -9.58 -7.25 -6.81
C LEU A 32 -10.40 -6.25 -7.65
N ARG A 33 -11.58 -5.89 -7.19
CA ARG A 33 -12.45 -4.88 -7.81
C ARG A 33 -12.77 -3.79 -6.80
N ILE A 34 -12.82 -2.56 -7.30
CA ILE A 34 -13.30 -1.41 -6.55
C ILE A 34 -14.76 -1.21 -6.96
N GLU A 35 -15.69 -1.38 -6.01
CA GLU A 35 -17.13 -1.24 -6.28
C GLU A 35 -17.59 0.21 -6.08
N GLU A 36 -17.13 0.84 -5.01
CA GLU A 36 -17.41 2.24 -4.70
C GLU A 36 -16.15 2.91 -4.16
N THR A 37 -15.90 4.15 -4.55
CA THR A 37 -14.85 4.97 -3.95
C THR A 37 -15.27 6.44 -3.97
N THR A 38 -15.16 7.06 -2.81
CA THR A 38 -15.23 8.50 -2.59
C THR A 38 -13.97 8.94 -1.83
N ASP A 39 -13.81 10.24 -1.61
CA ASP A 39 -12.62 10.79 -0.94
C ASP A 39 -12.40 10.26 0.49
N ASN A 40 -13.45 9.77 1.16
CA ASN A 40 -13.38 9.30 2.54
C ASN A 40 -13.86 7.86 2.75
N TYR A 41 -14.33 7.18 1.69
CA TYR A 41 -14.89 5.84 1.77
C TYR A 41 -14.54 4.99 0.55
N GLY A 42 -14.19 3.72 0.77
CA GLY A 42 -13.96 2.77 -0.32
C GLY A 42 -14.54 1.39 0.00
N LEU A 43 -15.21 0.80 -1.00
CA LEU A 43 -15.71 -0.58 -1.00
C LEU A 43 -14.91 -1.43 -1.99
N PHE A 44 -14.20 -2.43 -1.48
CA PHE A 44 -13.33 -3.32 -2.25
C PHE A 44 -13.85 -4.74 -2.20
N ILE A 45 -13.99 -5.39 -3.35
CA ILE A 45 -14.40 -6.80 -3.46
C ILE A 45 -13.23 -7.63 -3.96
N ILE A 46 -12.95 -8.73 -3.28
CA ILE A 46 -11.98 -9.74 -3.69
C ILE A 46 -12.71 -11.06 -3.92
N GLU A 47 -12.67 -11.56 -5.16
CA GLU A 47 -13.26 -12.84 -5.55
C GLU A 47 -12.55 -13.43 -6.78
N PRO A 48 -12.50 -14.77 -6.93
CA PRO A 48 -12.85 -15.79 -5.93
C PRO A 48 -11.68 -16.11 -4.98
N ILE A 49 -12.00 -16.38 -3.71
CA ILE A 49 -11.04 -16.86 -2.70
C ILE A 49 -11.41 -18.30 -2.31
N GLU A 50 -10.43 -19.15 -2.00
CA GLU A 50 -10.71 -20.49 -1.45
C GLU A 50 -11.30 -20.38 -0.05
N SER A 51 -12.25 -21.26 0.27
CA SER A 51 -12.92 -21.21 1.56
C SER A 51 -11.93 -21.33 2.74
N GLY A 52 -12.09 -20.45 3.73
CA GLY A 52 -11.23 -20.36 4.91
C GLY A 52 -10.05 -19.40 4.77
N LEU A 53 -9.62 -19.08 3.54
CA LEU A 53 -8.55 -18.09 3.32
C LEU A 53 -9.05 -16.65 3.48
N ALA A 54 -10.35 -16.38 3.26
CA ALA A 54 -10.86 -15.02 3.35
C ALA A 54 -10.66 -14.44 4.76
N ASN A 55 -10.93 -15.20 5.82
CA ASN A 55 -10.68 -14.77 7.21
C ASN A 55 -9.19 -14.52 7.50
N SER A 56 -8.33 -15.36 6.90
CA SER A 56 -6.88 -15.30 7.08
C SER A 56 -6.27 -14.07 6.38
N LEU A 57 -6.90 -13.57 5.32
CA LEU A 57 -6.53 -12.32 4.66
C LEU A 57 -7.21 -11.10 5.32
N ALA A 58 -8.48 -11.26 5.70
CA ALA A 58 -9.31 -10.16 6.16
C ALA A 58 -8.81 -9.54 7.47
N ASN A 59 -8.54 -10.39 8.47
CA ASN A 59 -8.19 -9.94 9.81
C ASN A 59 -6.82 -9.23 9.86
N PRO A 60 -5.74 -9.78 9.28
CA PRO A 60 -4.46 -9.07 9.24
C PRO A 60 -4.56 -7.75 8.50
N LEU A 61 -5.22 -7.70 7.34
CA LEU A 61 -5.33 -6.48 6.56
C LEU A 61 -6.10 -5.39 7.29
N ARG A 62 -7.22 -5.75 7.95
CA ARG A 62 -7.94 -4.84 8.84
C ARG A 62 -7.06 -4.29 9.96
N ARG A 63 -6.24 -5.15 10.59
CA ARG A 63 -5.34 -4.73 11.68
C ARG A 63 -4.26 -3.77 11.18
N THR A 64 -3.66 -4.05 10.02
CA THR A 64 -2.63 -3.22 9.42
C THR A 64 -3.19 -1.86 9.00
N LEU A 65 -4.39 -1.83 8.40
CA LEU A 65 -5.09 -0.58 8.07
C LEU A 65 -5.31 0.31 9.30
N LEU A 66 -5.74 -0.28 10.43
CA LEU A 66 -6.03 0.48 11.65
C LEU A 66 -4.78 0.88 12.45
N GLY A 67 -3.66 0.17 12.30
CA GLY A 67 -2.54 0.28 13.24
C GLY A 67 -1.18 0.62 12.64
N SER A 68 -0.94 0.33 11.37
CA SER A 68 0.41 0.33 10.79
C SER A 68 0.62 1.32 9.67
N LEU A 69 -0.41 2.08 9.29
CA LEU A 69 -0.26 3.16 8.32
C LEU A 69 0.40 4.37 8.98
N SER A 70 1.33 4.97 8.23
CA SER A 70 1.95 6.24 8.60
C SER A 70 0.97 7.39 8.39
N GLY A 71 1.02 8.37 9.27
CA GLY A 71 0.33 9.64 9.09
C GLY A 71 1.08 10.79 9.76
N THR A 72 0.48 11.97 9.65
CA THR A 72 1.07 13.23 10.07
C THR A 72 0.18 13.85 11.15
N ALA A 73 0.76 14.24 12.28
CA ALA A 73 0.02 14.81 13.40
C ALA A 73 0.83 15.87 14.16
N ILE A 74 0.11 16.69 14.93
CA ILE A 74 0.72 17.70 15.81
C ILE A 74 1.21 16.99 17.08
N ASN A 75 2.48 17.19 17.44
CA ASN A 75 3.11 16.55 18.60
C ASN A 75 3.19 17.47 19.83
N TRP A 76 3.37 18.77 19.62
CA TRP A 76 3.37 19.78 20.68
C TRP A 76 2.94 21.12 20.12
N VAL A 77 2.51 21.97 21.04
CA VAL A 77 2.00 23.31 20.78
C VAL A 77 2.71 24.29 21.72
N LYS A 78 3.08 25.46 21.20
CA LYS A 78 3.62 26.55 22.01
C LYS A 78 2.75 27.78 21.79
N ILE A 79 2.11 28.24 22.86
CA ILE A 79 1.22 29.42 22.85
C ILE A 79 1.98 30.59 23.47
N SER A 80 1.99 31.74 22.80
CA SER A 80 2.67 32.93 23.32
C SER A 80 2.07 33.36 24.67
N GLY A 81 2.91 33.52 25.68
CA GLY A 81 2.49 33.98 27.02
C GLY A 81 1.89 32.91 27.93
N ILE A 82 1.90 31.64 27.50
CA ILE A 82 1.37 30.51 28.28
C ILE A 82 2.49 29.54 28.62
N ASP A 83 2.66 29.28 29.92
CA ASP A 83 3.69 28.37 30.43
C ASP A 83 3.19 26.93 30.64
N HIS A 84 1.89 26.77 30.92
CA HIS A 84 1.29 25.48 31.27
C HIS A 84 -0.16 25.34 30.79
N GLU A 85 -0.61 24.10 30.66
CA GLU A 85 -1.93 23.72 30.12
C GLU A 85 -3.14 24.19 30.96
N TYR A 86 -2.98 24.40 32.28
CA TYR A 86 -4.09 24.82 33.18
C TYR A 86 -4.36 26.33 33.19
N SER A 87 -3.85 27.07 32.20
CA SER A 87 -3.99 28.52 32.11
C SER A 87 -5.10 28.90 31.14
N THR A 88 -5.43 30.18 31.12
CA THR A 88 -6.37 30.77 30.18
C THR A 88 -5.66 31.80 29.32
N VAL A 89 -6.06 31.89 28.05
CA VAL A 89 -5.60 32.96 27.15
C VAL A 89 -6.57 34.14 27.31
N PRO A 90 -6.09 35.37 27.60
CA PRO A 90 -6.96 36.53 27.73
C PRO A 90 -7.86 36.70 26.50
N HIS A 91 -9.16 36.91 26.73
CA HIS A 91 -10.17 37.12 25.69
C HIS A 91 -10.43 35.92 24.76
N MET A 92 -9.92 34.73 25.08
CA MET A 92 -10.32 33.47 24.45
C MET A 92 -11.44 32.83 25.28
N LYS A 93 -12.47 32.32 24.62
CA LYS A 93 -13.61 31.67 25.27
C LYS A 93 -13.23 30.32 25.89
N GLU A 94 -12.45 29.53 25.15
CA GLU A 94 -11.99 28.20 25.52
C GLU A 94 -10.81 28.28 26.50
N GLU A 95 -10.66 27.28 27.37
CA GLU A 95 -9.44 27.12 28.17
C GLU A 95 -8.31 26.50 27.33
N VAL A 96 -7.05 26.61 27.79
CA VAL A 96 -5.92 26.04 27.06
C VAL A 96 -6.05 24.52 26.89
N ILE A 97 -6.59 23.79 27.88
CA ILE A 97 -6.86 22.34 27.75
C ILE A 97 -7.85 22.04 26.63
N GLU A 98 -8.94 22.80 26.55
CA GLU A 98 -9.96 22.65 25.52
C GLU A 98 -9.37 22.97 24.13
N PHE A 99 -8.57 24.04 24.03
CA PHE A 99 -7.83 24.36 22.82
C PHE A 99 -6.89 23.22 22.40
N LEU A 100 -6.09 22.66 23.31
CA LEU A 100 -5.21 21.52 23.01
C LEU A 100 -6.00 20.28 22.58
N MET A 101 -7.22 20.08 23.09
CA MET A 101 -8.11 18.99 22.66
C MET A 101 -8.61 19.21 21.23
N ASN A 102 -9.00 20.43 20.89
CA ASN A 102 -9.39 20.79 19.52
C ASN A 102 -8.21 20.62 18.56
N VAL A 103 -6.98 20.98 18.96
CA VAL A 103 -5.79 20.80 18.11
C VAL A 103 -5.57 19.33 17.70
N LYS A 104 -5.94 18.34 18.53
CA LYS A 104 -5.90 16.90 18.15
C LYS A 104 -6.86 16.54 17.01
N GLY A 105 -7.90 17.36 16.81
CA GLY A 105 -8.88 17.21 15.73
C GLY A 105 -8.39 17.70 14.36
N VAL A 106 -7.32 18.49 14.31
CA VAL A 106 -6.73 18.95 13.05
C VAL A 106 -6.18 17.77 12.25
N ARG A 107 -6.43 17.76 10.95
CA ARG A 107 -5.94 16.76 10.01
C ARG A 107 -4.97 17.40 9.05
N ILE A 108 -3.74 16.90 9.08
CA ILE A 108 -2.64 17.40 8.27
C ILE A 108 -2.21 16.29 7.34
N LYS A 109 -2.09 16.63 6.06
CA LYS A 109 -1.46 15.80 5.05
C LYS A 109 -0.10 16.38 4.72
N SER A 110 0.86 15.51 4.48
CA SER A 110 2.20 15.90 4.03
C SER A 110 2.74 14.83 3.10
N ASP A 111 3.25 15.26 1.95
CA ASP A 111 3.85 14.36 0.97
C ASP A 111 5.31 14.01 1.32
N GLN A 112 5.93 14.79 2.21
CA GLN A 112 7.32 14.61 2.63
C GLN A 112 7.36 14.09 4.07
N MET A 113 8.11 13.00 4.32
CA MET A 113 8.34 12.48 5.68
C MET A 113 9.40 13.31 6.42
N ARG A 114 9.12 14.59 6.67
CA ARG A 114 10.00 15.49 7.42
C ARG A 114 9.22 16.24 8.50
N PRO A 115 9.76 16.33 9.73
CA PRO A 115 9.13 17.14 10.76
C PRO A 115 9.13 18.61 10.34
N GLY A 116 8.07 19.32 10.72
CA GLY A 116 7.87 20.71 10.34
C GLY A 116 7.22 21.53 11.43
N ARG A 117 7.11 22.83 11.18
CA ARG A 117 6.43 23.75 12.09
C ARG A 117 5.38 24.56 11.34
N LEU A 118 4.22 24.73 11.97
CA LEU A 118 3.13 25.57 11.48
C LEU A 118 2.92 26.71 12.47
N ARG A 119 2.35 27.81 12.00
CA ARG A 119 2.02 28.97 12.85
C ARG A 119 0.58 29.38 12.68
N LEU A 120 0.00 29.94 13.72
CA LEU A 120 -1.31 30.56 13.70
C LEU A 120 -1.17 31.91 14.39
N GLU A 121 -1.47 32.98 13.66
CA GLU A 121 -1.45 34.35 14.14
C GLU A 121 -2.80 34.99 13.81
N VAL A 122 -3.65 35.15 14.82
CA VAL A 122 -5.00 35.72 14.66
C VAL A 122 -5.17 36.86 15.65
N SER A 123 -5.81 37.93 15.19
CA SER A 123 -6.12 39.12 15.99
C SER A 123 -7.54 39.59 15.71
N GLY A 124 -8.23 40.09 16.73
CA GLY A 124 -9.61 40.56 16.63
C GLY A 124 -10.64 39.56 17.17
N GLU A 125 -11.91 39.97 17.14
CA GLU A 125 -13.04 39.15 17.56
C GLU A 125 -13.45 38.19 16.44
N GLY A 126 -13.67 36.91 16.76
CA GLY A 126 -14.11 35.92 15.78
C GLY A 126 -13.79 34.46 16.14
N GLU A 127 -14.31 33.54 15.33
CA GLU A 127 -13.96 32.12 15.38
C GLU A 127 -12.62 31.87 14.68
N VAL A 128 -11.75 31.11 15.34
CA VAL A 128 -10.47 30.63 14.83
C VAL A 128 -10.66 29.19 14.34
N LYS A 129 -10.36 28.96 13.06
CA LYS A 129 -10.52 27.66 12.42
C LYS A 129 -9.17 27.07 12.01
N ALA A 130 -9.15 25.78 11.73
CA ALA A 130 -7.93 25.09 11.28
C ALA A 130 -7.41 25.64 9.94
N GLY A 131 -8.28 26.23 9.11
CA GLY A 131 -7.89 26.92 7.88
C GLY A 131 -7.07 28.20 8.09
N ASP A 132 -7.10 28.78 9.30
CA ASP A 132 -6.32 29.99 9.63
C ASP A 132 -4.85 29.63 9.96
N ILE A 133 -4.52 28.34 10.06
CA ILE A 133 -3.15 27.87 10.28
C ILE A 133 -2.32 28.16 9.03
N MET A 134 -1.26 28.95 9.20
CA MET A 134 -0.26 29.23 8.19
C MET A 134 0.61 27.98 7.97
N ALA A 135 0.21 27.18 7.00
CA ALA A 135 0.95 26.00 6.58
C ALA A 135 2.06 26.33 5.58
N THR A 136 3.19 25.61 5.69
CA THR A 136 4.25 25.65 4.68
C THR A 136 3.86 24.76 3.50
N SER A 137 4.49 24.92 2.33
CA SER A 137 4.23 24.11 1.12
C SER A 137 4.22 22.59 1.32
N ASP A 138 4.90 22.11 2.36
CA ASP A 138 5.06 20.69 2.66
C ASP A 138 3.86 20.10 3.44
N PHE A 139 2.94 20.94 3.92
CA PHE A 139 1.81 20.56 4.75
C PHE A 139 0.50 21.14 4.22
N GLU A 140 -0.55 20.33 4.24
CA GLU A 140 -1.89 20.70 3.83
C GLU A 140 -2.87 20.39 4.96
N VAL A 141 -3.70 21.37 5.35
CA VAL A 141 -4.78 21.17 6.33
C VAL A 141 -6.02 20.68 5.61
N ILE A 142 -6.47 19.47 5.93
CA ILE A 142 -7.54 18.76 5.21
C ILE A 142 -8.94 19.16 5.68
N ASN A 143 -9.07 19.61 6.93
CA ASN A 143 -10.33 20.03 7.54
C ASN A 143 -10.31 21.52 7.92
N PRO A 144 -10.22 22.46 6.96
CA PRO A 144 -10.07 23.89 7.24
C PRO A 144 -11.24 24.48 8.02
N GLU A 145 -12.43 23.89 7.94
CA GLU A 145 -13.63 24.31 8.67
C GLU A 145 -13.63 23.96 10.17
N TYR A 146 -12.66 23.17 10.62
CA TYR A 146 -12.63 22.64 11.98
C TYR A 146 -12.36 23.76 13.00
N HIS A 147 -13.21 23.84 14.02
CA HIS A 147 -13.13 24.85 15.07
C HIS A 147 -11.94 24.62 16.01
N LEU A 148 -11.17 25.67 16.29
CA LEU A 148 -10.06 25.63 17.24
C LEU A 148 -10.36 26.43 18.51
N ALA A 149 -10.75 27.70 18.35
CA ALA A 149 -11.01 28.63 19.44
C ALA A 149 -11.95 29.76 19.01
N THR A 150 -12.45 30.53 19.97
CA THR A 150 -13.27 31.72 19.78
C THR A 150 -12.67 32.89 20.54
N LEU A 151 -12.36 33.98 19.84
CA LEU A 151 -11.87 35.23 20.43
C LEU A 151 -13.04 36.20 20.64
N GLN A 152 -13.17 36.73 21.86
CA GLN A 152 -14.34 37.51 22.31
C GLN A 152 -14.14 39.03 22.28
N SER A 153 -12.99 39.53 21.82
CA SER A 153 -12.68 40.95 21.86
C SER A 153 -11.82 41.38 20.69
N GLU A 154 -12.02 42.60 20.19
CA GLU A 154 -11.18 43.19 19.14
C GLU A 154 -9.69 43.30 19.53
N SER A 155 -9.38 43.37 20.83
CA SER A 155 -8.00 43.38 21.33
C SER A 155 -7.42 41.98 21.59
N ALA A 156 -8.17 40.91 21.30
CA ALA A 156 -7.67 39.56 21.46
C ALA A 156 -6.57 39.26 20.43
N GLN A 157 -5.51 38.59 20.88
CA GLN A 157 -4.41 38.14 20.03
C GLN A 157 -4.05 36.71 20.41
N LEU A 158 -3.97 35.84 19.40
CA LEU A 158 -3.58 34.45 19.56
C LEU A 158 -2.42 34.15 18.61
N SER A 159 -1.27 33.83 19.18
CA SER A 159 -0.05 33.43 18.47
C SER A 159 0.36 32.05 18.94
N VAL A 160 0.31 31.08 18.04
CA VAL A 160 0.57 29.67 18.34
C VAL A 160 1.55 29.08 17.33
N GLU A 161 2.54 28.35 17.83
CA GLU A 161 3.45 27.53 17.04
C GLU A 161 3.10 26.06 17.26
N PHE A 162 2.88 25.33 16.18
CA PHE A 162 2.64 23.90 16.17
C PHE A 162 3.87 23.20 15.63
N SER A 163 4.23 22.08 16.22
CA SER A 163 5.18 21.15 15.62
C SER A 163 4.43 19.95 15.08
N VAL A 164 4.80 19.57 13.87
CA VAL A 164 4.20 18.49 13.11
C VAL A 164 5.26 17.43 12.91
N ASP A 165 4.88 16.19 13.18
CA ASP A 165 5.76 15.03 13.06
C ASP A 165 5.04 13.91 12.29
N HIS A 166 5.84 12.95 11.84
CA HIS A 166 5.36 11.76 11.16
C HIS A 166 5.50 10.56 12.08
N GLY A 167 4.50 9.69 12.08
CA GLY A 167 4.51 8.53 12.94
C GLY A 167 3.53 7.48 12.51
N ILE A 168 3.43 6.43 13.31
CA ILE A 168 2.51 5.31 13.12
C ILE A 168 1.70 5.14 14.39
N GLY A 169 0.39 4.93 14.23
CA GLY A 169 -0.50 4.66 15.36
C GLY A 169 -0.69 5.87 16.27
N TYR A 170 -0.53 5.64 17.57
CA TYR A 170 -0.80 6.61 18.62
C TYR A 170 0.44 6.81 19.48
N LYS A 171 0.79 8.07 19.75
CA LYS A 171 1.85 8.43 20.69
C LYS A 171 1.29 9.36 21.75
N MET A 172 1.37 8.93 23.00
CA MET A 172 0.94 9.72 24.16
C MET A 172 1.88 10.92 24.35
N ALA A 173 1.32 12.03 24.81
CA ALA A 173 2.04 13.22 25.21
C ALA A 173 2.97 12.89 26.38
N GLU A 174 4.27 12.99 26.16
CA GLU A 174 5.27 12.87 27.21
C GLU A 174 5.95 14.22 27.43
N LYS A 175 5.99 14.69 28.70
CA LYS A 175 6.87 15.79 29.10
C LYS A 175 8.30 15.26 29.20
N GLY A 176 8.95 15.10 28.04
CA GLY A 176 10.33 14.64 27.97
C GLY A 176 11.31 15.60 28.67
N SER A 177 12.43 15.06 29.16
CA SER A 177 13.54 15.85 29.68
C SER A 177 14.18 16.66 28.54
N GLY A 178 14.11 17.99 28.62
CA GLY A 178 14.74 18.90 27.65
C GLY A 178 13.78 19.73 26.79
N MET A 179 12.46 19.63 26.98
CA MET A 179 11.55 20.60 26.35
C MET A 179 11.69 22.00 26.99
N PRO A 180 11.75 23.07 26.18
CA PRO A 180 11.71 24.43 26.69
C PRO A 180 10.42 24.72 27.48
N ILE A 181 10.51 25.66 28.41
CA ILE A 181 9.34 26.17 29.14
C ILE A 181 8.33 26.76 28.15
N GLY A 182 7.03 26.50 28.38
CA GLY A 182 5.93 26.93 27.52
C GLY A 182 5.60 26.00 26.34
N VAL A 183 6.29 24.87 26.20
CA VAL A 183 5.90 23.82 25.24
C VAL A 183 4.88 22.88 25.88
N LEU A 184 3.72 22.78 25.25
CA LEU A 184 2.59 21.96 25.68
C LEU A 184 2.54 20.71 24.79
N PRO A 185 2.91 19.52 25.30
CA PRO A 185 2.84 18.29 24.50
C PRO A 185 1.39 17.88 24.28
N VAL A 186 1.12 17.33 23.10
CA VAL A 186 -0.20 16.88 22.68
C VAL A 186 -0.11 15.43 22.21
N ASP A 187 -1.11 14.62 22.54
CA ASP A 187 -1.18 13.25 22.03
C ASP A 187 -1.26 13.27 20.51
N ALA A 188 -0.35 12.57 19.85
CA ALA A 188 -0.27 12.52 18.41
C ALA A 188 -1.00 11.28 17.88
N ILE A 189 -2.04 11.52 17.08
CA ILE A 189 -2.85 10.47 16.43
C ILE A 189 -2.43 10.44 14.95
N TYR A 190 -1.55 9.50 14.61
CA TYR A 190 -1.04 9.35 13.24
C TYR A 190 -1.91 8.44 12.37
N THR A 191 -2.91 7.77 12.94
CA THR A 191 -3.76 6.84 12.19
C THR A 191 -4.74 7.58 11.26
N PRO A 192 -4.63 7.43 9.93
CA PRO A 192 -5.52 8.11 8.97
C PRO A 192 -6.85 7.36 8.73
N ILE A 193 -6.97 6.14 9.26
CA ILE A 193 -8.14 5.28 9.11
C ILE A 193 -9.07 5.41 10.31
N ARG A 194 -10.33 5.73 10.05
CA ARG A 194 -11.38 5.88 11.09
C ARG A 194 -12.07 4.57 11.41
N LYS A 195 -12.39 3.80 10.36
CA LYS A 195 -13.16 2.56 10.48
C LYS A 195 -12.79 1.63 9.34
N VAL A 196 -12.75 0.33 9.66
CA VAL A 196 -12.65 -0.74 8.66
C VAL A 196 -13.63 -1.83 9.06
N ASN A 197 -14.46 -2.22 8.09
CA ASN A 197 -15.37 -3.34 8.19
C ASN A 197 -15.08 -4.33 7.06
N PHE A 198 -15.40 -5.61 7.26
CA PHE A 198 -15.34 -6.60 6.20
C PHE A 198 -16.46 -7.62 6.35
N SER A 199 -16.93 -8.15 5.23
CA SER A 199 -17.88 -9.26 5.16
C SER A 199 -17.33 -10.37 4.27
N ILE A 200 -17.71 -11.61 4.59
CA ILE A 200 -17.33 -12.79 3.82
C ILE A 200 -18.62 -13.49 3.40
N ASP A 201 -18.79 -13.64 2.08
CA ASP A 201 -19.96 -14.27 1.49
C ASP A 201 -19.53 -15.52 0.72
N ASN A 202 -20.29 -16.62 0.85
CA ASN A 202 -20.05 -17.81 0.04
C ASN A 202 -20.57 -17.59 -1.38
N ILE A 203 -19.74 -17.86 -2.38
CA ILE A 203 -20.08 -17.73 -3.79
C ILE A 203 -19.96 -19.06 -4.53
N ARG A 204 -20.79 -19.23 -5.56
CA ARG A 204 -20.74 -20.39 -6.45
C ARG A 204 -20.35 -19.93 -7.85
N ILE A 205 -19.26 -20.49 -8.38
CA ILE A 205 -18.80 -20.22 -9.74
C ILE A 205 -18.83 -21.53 -10.52
N GLY A 206 -19.77 -21.62 -11.46
CA GLY A 206 -20.04 -22.86 -12.20
C GLY A 206 -20.43 -24.00 -11.25
N ASP A 207 -19.66 -25.09 -11.28
CA ASP A 207 -19.91 -26.28 -10.45
C ASP A 207 -19.18 -26.25 -9.10
N ARG A 208 -18.30 -25.27 -8.86
CA ARG A 208 -17.62 -25.12 -7.57
C ARG A 208 -18.39 -24.18 -6.65
N SER A 209 -18.74 -24.67 -5.46
CA SER A 209 -19.46 -23.94 -4.41
C SER A 209 -18.61 -23.63 -3.17
N ASN A 210 -17.33 -23.98 -3.18
CA ASN A 210 -16.41 -23.81 -2.05
C ASN A 210 -15.54 -22.55 -2.18
N LEU A 211 -16.13 -21.46 -2.69
CA LEU A 211 -15.45 -20.20 -2.93
C LEU A 211 -16.09 -19.11 -2.06
N GLU A 212 -15.28 -18.14 -1.67
CA GLU A 212 -15.65 -17.01 -0.85
C GLU A 212 -15.40 -15.70 -1.60
N ARG A 213 -16.24 -14.71 -1.32
CA ARG A 213 -16.06 -13.30 -1.66
C ARG A 213 -15.74 -12.56 -0.37
N LEU A 214 -14.70 -11.74 -0.41
CA LEU A 214 -14.34 -10.86 0.69
C LEU A 214 -14.62 -9.41 0.28
N SER A 215 -15.50 -8.73 1.02
CA SER A 215 -15.81 -7.32 0.81
C SER A 215 -15.23 -6.50 1.95
N PHE A 216 -14.54 -5.41 1.64
CA PHE A 216 -13.94 -4.47 2.59
C PHE A 216 -14.55 -3.08 2.45
N GLU A 217 -14.96 -2.53 3.57
CA GLU A 217 -15.45 -1.16 3.69
C GLU A 217 -14.45 -0.35 4.53
N ILE A 218 -13.88 0.70 3.95
CA ILE A 218 -12.81 1.49 4.57
C ILE A 218 -13.21 2.95 4.63
N TRP A 219 -13.14 3.56 5.81
CA TRP A 219 -13.37 4.99 6.02
C TRP A 219 -12.08 5.68 6.45
N THR A 220 -11.66 6.69 5.69
CA THR A 220 -10.47 7.50 5.96
C THR A 220 -10.87 8.89 6.47
N ASP A 221 -9.92 9.62 7.04
CA ASP A 221 -10.09 11.03 7.41
C ASP A 221 -9.66 12.01 6.28
N ARG A 222 -9.63 11.53 5.03
CA ARG A 222 -9.20 12.24 3.80
C ARG A 222 -7.73 12.62 3.73
N THR A 223 -6.93 12.39 4.77
CA THR A 223 -5.46 12.57 4.68
C THR A 223 -4.81 11.57 3.72
N ILE A 224 -5.43 10.38 3.58
CA ILE A 224 -5.08 9.35 2.63
C ILE A 224 -6.33 8.87 1.90
N ASP A 225 -6.17 8.58 0.61
CA ASP A 225 -7.20 8.00 -0.23
C ASP A 225 -7.44 6.52 0.16
N PRO A 226 -8.69 6.03 0.23
CA PRO A 226 -8.98 4.63 0.60
C PRO A 226 -8.22 3.59 -0.24
N VAL A 227 -8.04 3.84 -1.53
CA VAL A 227 -7.32 2.93 -2.45
C VAL A 227 -5.84 2.87 -2.09
N THR A 228 -5.24 4.04 -1.83
CA THR A 228 -3.84 4.16 -1.44
C THR A 228 -3.60 3.53 -0.07
N ALA A 229 -4.52 3.73 0.88
CA ALA A 229 -4.46 3.09 2.19
C ALA A 229 -4.49 1.56 2.09
N PHE A 230 -5.38 1.01 1.27
CA PHE A 230 -5.49 -0.43 1.02
C PHE A 230 -4.20 -1.02 0.43
N LYS A 231 -3.63 -0.35 -0.57
CA LYS A 231 -2.35 -0.73 -1.18
C LYS A 231 -1.20 -0.67 -0.16
N ASN A 232 -1.08 0.42 0.59
CA ASN A 232 -0.03 0.58 1.60
C ASN A 232 -0.12 -0.49 2.69
N ALA A 233 -1.32 -0.81 3.18
CA ALA A 233 -1.51 -1.85 4.18
C ALA A 233 -1.17 -3.25 3.64
N SER A 234 -1.47 -3.50 2.36
CA SER A 234 -1.12 -4.76 1.69
C SER A 234 0.40 -4.91 1.55
N ASN A 235 1.10 -3.84 1.18
CA ASN A 235 2.57 -3.81 1.09
C ASN A 235 3.22 -4.05 2.46
N VAL A 236 2.73 -3.41 3.52
CA VAL A 236 3.24 -3.62 4.89
C VAL A 236 3.10 -5.08 5.31
N LEU A 237 1.97 -5.74 5.00
CA LEU A 237 1.80 -7.16 5.28
C LEU A 237 2.75 -8.02 4.45
N MET A 238 2.90 -7.71 3.16
CA MET A 238 3.79 -8.44 2.27
C MET A 238 5.24 -8.40 2.76
N ASP A 239 5.73 -7.22 3.17
CA ASP A 239 7.08 -7.05 3.71
C ASP A 239 7.28 -7.92 4.96
N LYS A 240 6.27 -8.03 5.82
CA LYS A 240 6.32 -8.89 7.01
C LYS A 240 6.26 -10.37 6.71
N PHE A 241 5.43 -10.80 5.78
CA PHE A 241 5.44 -12.20 5.34
C PHE A 241 6.74 -12.57 4.62
N PHE A 242 7.37 -11.62 3.93
CA PHE A 242 8.68 -11.82 3.34
C PHE A 242 9.80 -11.99 4.37
N GLU A 243 9.69 -11.39 5.56
CA GLU A 243 10.61 -11.71 6.67
C GLU A 243 10.43 -13.17 7.13
N PHE A 244 9.21 -13.74 7.10
CA PHE A 244 8.97 -15.12 7.53
C PHE A 244 9.54 -16.16 6.57
N THR A 245 9.64 -15.87 5.27
CA THR A 245 10.26 -16.80 4.32
C THR A 245 11.76 -16.97 4.56
N ARG A 246 12.38 -16.08 5.35
CA ARG A 246 13.80 -16.14 5.73
C ARG A 246 14.03 -16.94 7.01
N LEU A 247 12.98 -17.44 7.67
CA LEU A 247 13.10 -18.11 8.97
C LEU A 247 13.57 -19.58 8.79
N GLY A 248 14.74 -19.89 9.34
CA GLY A 248 15.31 -21.25 9.31
C GLY A 248 16.26 -21.54 8.13
N ILE A 249 16.56 -20.54 7.32
CA ILE A 249 17.64 -20.58 6.33
C ILE A 249 18.86 -19.97 7.05
N ASP A 250 19.83 -20.81 7.48
CA ASP A 250 21.21 -20.32 7.65
C ASP A 250 21.56 -19.58 6.37
N ASP A 251 22.12 -18.36 6.44
CA ASP A 251 22.46 -17.47 5.31
C ASP A 251 23.20 -18.19 4.16
N ASN A 252 22.49 -19.02 3.40
CA ASN A 252 22.92 -19.64 2.18
C ASN A 252 22.24 -18.85 1.07
N PRO A 253 22.99 -18.03 0.33
CA PRO A 253 22.49 -17.13 -0.71
C PRO A 253 22.01 -17.88 -1.97
N ASP A 254 21.52 -19.10 -1.86
CA ASP A 254 21.05 -19.93 -2.98
C ASP A 254 19.55 -20.28 -2.88
N ASP A 255 18.90 -20.10 -1.73
CA ASP A 255 17.52 -20.61 -1.49
C ASP A 255 16.41 -19.53 -1.48
N ASN A 256 16.71 -18.25 -1.78
CA ASN A 256 15.70 -17.18 -1.81
C ASN A 256 15.76 -16.31 -3.07
N PRO A 257 14.89 -16.52 -4.07
CA PRO A 257 15.02 -15.84 -5.35
C PRO A 257 14.95 -14.29 -5.30
N ALA A 258 14.32 -13.67 -4.30
CA ALA A 258 14.27 -12.20 -4.19
C ALA A 258 15.42 -11.61 -3.35
N ALA A 259 15.87 -12.31 -2.31
CA ALA A 259 17.00 -11.87 -1.49
C ALA A 259 18.35 -12.16 -2.17
N VAL A 260 18.46 -13.25 -2.91
CA VAL A 260 19.62 -13.61 -3.75
C VAL A 260 19.86 -12.56 -4.83
N LEU A 261 18.79 -11.95 -5.32
CA LEU A 261 18.88 -10.88 -6.30
C LEU A 261 19.12 -9.49 -5.67
N GLY A 262 19.09 -9.33 -4.34
CA GLY A 262 19.32 -8.01 -3.72
C GLY A 262 18.32 -6.92 -4.13
N ILE A 263 17.07 -7.29 -4.45
CA ILE A 263 16.03 -6.42 -5.01
C ILE A 263 14.86 -6.26 -4.02
N SER A 264 14.17 -5.11 -4.08
CA SER A 264 12.94 -4.85 -3.31
C SER A 264 11.79 -5.82 -3.69
N PRO A 265 10.92 -6.23 -2.75
CA PRO A 265 9.73 -7.04 -3.07
C PRO A 265 8.81 -6.44 -4.14
N GLU A 266 8.76 -5.11 -4.26
CA GLU A 266 8.01 -4.40 -5.31
C GLU A 266 8.62 -4.65 -6.69
N ALA A 267 9.94 -4.57 -6.78
CA ALA A 267 10.69 -4.78 -8.00
C ALA A 267 10.66 -6.25 -8.45
N TYR A 268 10.67 -7.21 -7.53
CA TYR A 268 10.52 -8.63 -7.84
C TYR A 268 9.15 -8.96 -8.46
N ASN A 269 8.08 -8.37 -7.93
CA ASN A 269 6.71 -8.65 -8.34
C ASN A 269 6.21 -7.79 -9.51
N THR A 270 7.01 -6.83 -9.97
CA THR A 270 6.72 -6.00 -11.14
C THR A 270 6.47 -6.91 -12.36
N LEU A 271 5.39 -6.64 -13.10
CA LEU A 271 5.06 -7.40 -14.29
C LEU A 271 5.97 -6.99 -15.45
N VAL A 272 6.41 -7.95 -16.25
CA VAL A 272 7.18 -7.66 -17.48
C VAL A 272 6.39 -6.81 -18.49
N GLU A 273 5.06 -6.75 -18.34
CA GLU A 273 4.18 -5.90 -19.14
C GLU A 273 4.27 -4.41 -18.79
N SER A 274 4.59 -4.10 -17.54
CA SER A 274 4.82 -2.72 -17.09
C SER A 274 6.20 -2.19 -17.44
N LEU A 275 7.07 -3.06 -17.98
CA LEU A 275 8.32 -2.65 -18.60
C LEU A 275 8.03 -2.21 -20.04
N ASP A 276 8.57 -1.06 -20.44
CA ASP A 276 8.46 -0.51 -21.80
C ASP A 276 9.33 -1.28 -22.81
N LEU A 277 9.20 -2.61 -22.84
CA LEU A 277 9.93 -3.51 -23.73
C LEU A 277 9.31 -3.51 -25.13
N SER A 278 10.12 -3.78 -26.15
CA SER A 278 9.59 -4.00 -27.50
C SER A 278 8.56 -5.13 -27.53
N ALA A 279 7.58 -4.99 -28.43
CA ALA A 279 6.54 -6.00 -28.64
C ALA A 279 7.12 -7.40 -28.95
N ARG A 280 8.34 -7.48 -29.49
CA ARG A 280 9.04 -8.75 -29.70
C ARG A 280 9.50 -9.37 -28.38
N THR A 281 10.22 -8.61 -27.56
CA THR A 281 10.80 -9.10 -26.29
C THR A 281 9.72 -9.49 -25.29
N LEU A 282 8.68 -8.66 -25.14
CA LEU A 282 7.53 -8.93 -24.27
C LEU A 282 6.76 -10.18 -24.71
N ASN A 283 6.50 -10.36 -26.01
CA ASN A 283 5.79 -11.54 -26.51
C ASN A 283 6.60 -12.84 -26.38
N CYS A 284 7.93 -12.76 -26.38
CA CYS A 284 8.78 -13.93 -26.15
C CYS A 284 8.74 -14.34 -24.68
N LEU A 285 8.83 -13.38 -23.75
CA LEU A 285 8.74 -13.64 -22.31
C LEU A 285 7.38 -14.21 -21.91
N LYS A 286 6.27 -13.61 -22.39
CA LYS A 286 4.91 -14.13 -22.14
C LYS A 286 4.71 -15.57 -22.65
N ARG A 287 5.25 -15.89 -23.84
CA ARG A 287 5.16 -17.24 -24.40
C ARG A 287 6.01 -18.27 -23.64
N ALA A 288 7.08 -17.81 -23.00
CA ALA A 288 7.89 -18.63 -22.10
C ALA A 288 7.25 -18.80 -20.70
N GLY A 289 6.11 -18.16 -20.44
CA GLY A 289 5.43 -18.17 -19.14
C GLY A 289 6.10 -17.27 -18.09
N ILE A 290 7.03 -16.41 -18.51
CA ILE A 290 7.75 -15.47 -17.64
C ILE A 290 6.96 -14.17 -17.60
N ASN A 291 6.31 -13.90 -16.47
CA ASN A 291 5.40 -12.78 -16.31
C ASN A 291 5.91 -11.73 -15.33
N ARG A 292 6.86 -12.09 -14.45
CA ARG A 292 7.41 -11.19 -13.42
C ARG A 292 8.89 -10.91 -13.65
N VAL A 293 9.33 -9.73 -13.22
CA VAL A 293 10.75 -9.32 -13.27
C VAL A 293 11.63 -10.24 -12.42
N GLY A 294 11.14 -10.68 -11.26
CA GLY A 294 11.84 -11.64 -10.42
C GLY A 294 12.16 -12.96 -11.11
N GLU A 295 11.25 -13.46 -11.96
CA GLU A 295 11.43 -14.71 -12.73
C GLU A 295 12.48 -14.56 -13.84
N VAL A 296 12.53 -13.38 -14.47
CA VAL A 296 13.56 -13.06 -15.49
C VAL A 296 14.96 -13.10 -14.89
N LEU A 297 15.12 -12.55 -13.69
CA LEU A 297 16.41 -12.40 -13.04
C LEU A 297 16.94 -13.68 -12.39
N GLN A 298 16.08 -14.65 -12.11
CA GLN A 298 16.47 -15.99 -11.66
C GLN A 298 17.02 -16.88 -12.78
N LEU A 299 16.67 -16.59 -14.03
CA LEU A 299 17.12 -17.38 -15.17
C LEU A 299 18.51 -16.92 -15.63
N PRO A 300 19.48 -17.83 -15.77
CA PRO A 300 20.79 -17.47 -16.31
C PRO A 300 20.66 -17.01 -17.77
N LYS A 301 21.53 -16.09 -18.20
CA LYS A 301 21.51 -15.51 -19.57
C LYS A 301 21.49 -16.58 -20.68
N GLY A 302 22.14 -17.73 -20.45
CA GLY A 302 22.15 -18.85 -21.37
C GLY A 302 20.80 -19.54 -21.56
N ASP A 303 19.94 -19.55 -20.54
CA ASP A 303 18.59 -20.13 -20.60
C ASP A 303 17.58 -19.16 -21.21
N LEU A 304 17.78 -17.85 -21.02
CA LEU A 304 17.02 -16.82 -21.72
C LEU A 304 17.23 -16.92 -23.25
N LEU A 305 18.44 -17.23 -23.72
CA LEU A 305 18.75 -17.46 -25.14
C LEU A 305 18.08 -18.70 -25.74
N LYS A 306 17.65 -19.67 -24.91
CA LYS A 306 16.95 -20.88 -25.36
C LYS A 306 15.47 -20.61 -25.65
N ILE A 307 14.95 -19.45 -25.24
CA ILE A 307 13.57 -19.05 -25.51
C ILE A 307 13.41 -18.83 -27.02
N ARG A 308 12.37 -19.45 -27.59
CA ARG A 308 12.10 -19.39 -29.03
C ARG A 308 11.97 -17.94 -29.50
N ASN A 309 12.81 -17.54 -30.47
CA ASN A 309 12.90 -16.19 -31.06
C ASN A 309 13.43 -15.08 -30.13
N PHE A 310 14.00 -15.45 -28.98
CA PHE A 310 14.73 -14.56 -28.08
C PHE A 310 16.20 -14.51 -28.51
N GLY A 311 16.68 -13.34 -28.94
CA GLY A 311 18.05 -13.16 -29.45
C GLY A 311 18.85 -12.14 -28.64
N GLN A 312 20.15 -11.98 -28.96
CA GLN A 312 21.03 -11.02 -28.27
C GLN A 312 20.41 -9.63 -28.12
N LYS A 313 19.77 -9.09 -29.16
CA LYS A 313 19.14 -7.76 -29.12
C LYS A 313 18.03 -7.63 -28.07
N SER A 314 17.24 -8.69 -27.87
CA SER A 314 16.17 -8.72 -26.86
C SER A 314 16.73 -8.82 -25.44
N ILE A 315 17.87 -9.47 -25.27
CA ILE A 315 18.57 -9.54 -23.98
C ILE A 315 19.14 -8.18 -23.62
N THR A 316 19.87 -7.54 -24.54
CA THR A 316 20.45 -6.22 -24.31
C THR A 316 19.36 -5.21 -23.95
N GLU A 317 18.26 -5.19 -24.70
CA GLU A 317 17.09 -4.35 -24.42
C GLU A 317 16.50 -4.61 -23.02
N LEU A 318 16.31 -5.88 -22.65
CA LEU A 318 15.77 -6.26 -21.34
C LEU A 318 16.66 -5.76 -20.19
N PHE A 319 17.97 -6.00 -20.27
CA PHE A 319 18.91 -5.58 -19.23
C PHE A 319 19.10 -4.05 -19.18
N GLU A 320 19.05 -3.35 -20.31
CA GLU A 320 19.06 -1.88 -20.34
C GLU A 320 17.83 -1.28 -19.66
N VAL A 321 16.64 -1.81 -19.96
CA VAL A 321 15.38 -1.35 -19.36
C VAL A 321 15.38 -1.65 -17.85
N LEU A 322 15.81 -2.83 -17.43
CA LEU A 322 15.94 -3.18 -16.02
C LEU A 322 16.96 -2.29 -15.29
N SER A 323 18.07 -1.94 -15.93
CA SER A 323 19.09 -1.02 -15.40
C SER A 323 18.54 0.40 -15.22
N SER A 324 17.84 0.92 -16.24
CA SER A 324 17.25 2.27 -16.22
C SER A 324 16.19 2.44 -15.11
N ARG A 325 15.51 1.35 -14.75
CA ARG A 325 14.50 1.31 -13.70
C ARG A 325 15.07 0.95 -12.32
N GLY A 326 16.38 0.74 -12.19
CA GLY A 326 17.02 0.39 -10.92
C GLY A 326 16.64 -0.99 -10.38
N LEU A 327 16.23 -1.91 -11.28
CA LEU A 327 15.72 -3.24 -10.96
C LEU A 327 16.81 -4.33 -11.06
N LEU A 328 18.09 -3.95 -11.20
CA LEU A 328 19.20 -4.90 -11.25
C LEU A 328 19.84 -5.10 -9.86
N PRO A 329 20.26 -6.33 -9.52
CA PRO A 329 21.10 -6.59 -8.35
C PRO A 329 22.40 -5.77 -8.40
N LYS A 330 22.87 -5.28 -7.25
CA LYS A 330 24.16 -4.54 -7.14
C LYS A 330 25.39 -5.34 -7.60
N GLU A 331 25.29 -6.66 -7.71
CA GLU A 331 26.37 -7.52 -8.23
C GLU A 331 26.45 -7.55 -9.78
N ASN A 332 25.36 -7.18 -10.48
CA ASN A 332 25.31 -7.16 -11.95
C ASN A 332 25.54 -5.77 -12.56
N SER A 333 25.83 -4.74 -11.75
CA SER A 333 26.13 -3.39 -12.27
C SER A 333 27.52 -3.27 -12.90
N ASN A 334 28.37 -4.30 -12.80
CA ASN A 334 29.73 -4.30 -13.32
C ASN A 334 29.92 -5.05 -14.65
N LEU A 335 28.85 -5.48 -15.33
CA LEU A 335 28.96 -5.87 -16.75
C LEU A 335 28.53 -4.73 -17.65
N SER A 336 29.38 -3.71 -17.75
CA SER A 336 29.49 -2.89 -18.95
C SER A 336 29.84 -3.79 -20.15
N PRO A 337 29.38 -3.45 -21.38
CA PRO A 337 29.77 -4.20 -22.57
C PRO A 337 31.28 -4.02 -22.80
N ASP A 338 32.04 -5.11 -22.84
CA ASP A 338 33.45 -5.08 -23.22
C ASP A 338 33.58 -4.40 -24.61
N PRO A 339 34.41 -3.35 -24.74
CA PRO A 339 34.74 -2.78 -26.03
C PRO A 339 36.12 -3.30 -26.44
N GLU A 340 36.22 -4.44 -27.11
CA GLU A 340 37.44 -4.80 -27.85
C GLU A 340 37.18 -5.97 -28.81
N ASP A 341 36.81 -5.62 -30.04
CA ASP A 341 37.20 -6.40 -31.22
C ASP A 341 37.31 -5.44 -32.41
N SER A 342 38.35 -4.61 -32.36
CA SER A 342 38.82 -3.85 -33.50
C SER A 342 40.35 -3.93 -33.58
N SER A 343 40.80 -4.65 -34.61
CA SER A 343 42.08 -4.52 -35.32
C SER A 343 43.39 -4.75 -34.55
N SER A 344 44.07 -5.85 -34.90
CA SER A 344 45.49 -5.80 -35.25
C SER A 344 45.75 -6.75 -36.43
N ASP A 345 45.53 -6.23 -37.63
CA ASP A 345 46.35 -6.56 -38.81
C ASP A 345 47.57 -5.60 -38.79
N GLU A 346 48.70 -6.07 -39.33
CA GLU A 346 50.01 -5.40 -39.50
C GLU A 346 50.90 -5.40 -38.21
N GLU A 347 52.13 -5.92 -38.17
CA GLU A 347 53.17 -6.25 -39.17
C GLU A 347 54.08 -7.40 -38.65
N GLU A 348 54.38 -8.39 -39.49
CA GLU A 348 55.75 -8.74 -39.96
C GLU A 348 55.70 -9.72 -41.14
#